data_AF-A0A116LN38-F1
#
_entry.id   AF-A0A116LN38-F1
#
_cell.length_a   1.000
_cell.length_b   1.000
_cell.length_c   1.000
_cell.angle_alpha   90.00
_cell.angle_beta   90.00
_cell.angle_gamma   90.00
#
_symmetry.space_group_name_H-M   'P 1'
#
loop_
_entity.id
_entity.type
_entity.pdbx_description
1 polymer ?
#
loop_
_entity_poly.entity_id
_entity_poly.type
_entity_poly.pdbx_seq_one_letter_code
_entity_poly.pdbx_strand_id
1 'polypeptide(L)' 'MAKIDTQMVILHKVQDDSDVRQYSVETGDSYGIATYDKVSKTYAYSGDDIDKFADFVKNTLTNSVLKNKILPNKIVHGFG' A
#
# COMPACT_ATOMS: atom_id res chain seq x y z
N MET A 1 19.69 6.60 -13.29
CA MET A 1 18.68 6.19 -12.30
C MET A 1 17.45 5.72 -13.03
N ALA A 2 16.98 4.50 -12.77
CA ALA A 2 15.74 4.01 -13.34
C ALA A 2 14.60 4.84 -12.75
N LYS A 3 13.97 5.68 -13.58
CA LYS A 3 12.69 6.30 -13.22
C LYS A 3 11.75 5.13 -13.00
N ILE A 4 11.25 4.93 -11.79
CA ILE A 4 10.07 4.10 -11.62
C ILE A 4 9.03 4.78 -12.52
N ASP A 5 8.56 4.09 -13.54
CA ASP A 5 7.49 4.62 -14.37
C ASP A 5 6.34 5.01 -13.44
N THR A 6 5.79 6.21 -13.55
CA THR A 6 4.55 6.63 -12.84
C THR A 6 3.34 5.76 -13.20
N GLN A 7 3.55 4.75 -14.03
CA GLN A 7 2.65 3.69 -14.39
C GLN A 7 2.70 2.51 -13.41
N MET A 8 3.60 2.51 -12.41
CA MET A 8 3.73 1.42 -11.44
C MET A 8 3.79 1.91 -9.99
N VAL A 9 3.24 1.11 -9.08
CA VAL A 9 3.36 1.25 -7.64
C VAL A 9 3.95 -0.02 -7.04
N ILE A 10 4.82 0.18 -6.08
CA ILE A 10 5.46 -0.88 -5.31
C ILE A 10 5.05 -0.69 -3.85
N LEU A 11 4.56 -1.75 -3.23
CA LEU A 11 4.26 -1.81 -1.82
C LEU A 11 5.29 -2.71 -1.12
N HIS A 12 5.93 -2.19 -0.09
CA HIS A 12 6.82 -2.97 0.76
C HIS A 12 6.23 -3.12 2.16
N LYS A 13 6.20 -4.34 2.67
CA LYS A 13 5.69 -4.61 4.01
C LYS A 13 6.60 -3.93 5.03
N VAL A 14 6.01 -3.08 5.85
CA VAL A 14 6.67 -2.48 7.02
C VAL A 14 6.33 -3.33 8.24
N GLN A 15 5.04 -3.53 8.50
CA GLN A 15 4.55 -4.39 9.59
C GLN A 15 3.19 -5.01 9.23
N ASP A 16 2.94 -6.20 9.76
CA ASP A 16 1.64 -6.88 9.67
C ASP A 16 1.50 -7.79 10.87
N ASP A 17 0.79 -7.30 11.89
CA ASP A 17 0.58 -7.94 13.19
C ASP A 17 -0.94 -8.08 13.47
N SER A 18 -1.34 -8.41 14.70
CA SER A 18 -2.76 -8.57 15.05
C SER A 18 -3.56 -7.28 14.92
N ASP A 19 -2.92 -6.14 15.12
CA ASP A 19 -3.59 -4.86 15.37
C ASP A 19 -3.50 -3.94 14.16
N VAL A 20 -2.40 -4.01 13.41
CA VAL A 20 -2.13 -3.09 12.30
C VAL A 20 -1.44 -3.78 11.13
N ARG A 21 -1.72 -3.26 9.94
CA ARG A 21 -1.07 -3.64 8.68
C ARG A 21 -0.56 -2.39 8.00
N GLN A 22 0.75 -2.32 7.80
CA GLN A 22 1.41 -1.16 7.25
C GLN A 22 2.35 -1.54 6.11
N TYR A 23 2.25 -0.80 5.02
CA TYR A 23 3.08 -0.95 3.83
C TYR A 23 3.61 0.43 3.42
N SER A 24 4.89 0.51 3.09
CA SER A 24 5.41 1.67 2.37
C SER A 24 5.01 1.56 0.91
N VAL A 25 4.74 2.70 0.30
CA VAL A 25 4.27 2.84 -1.07
C VAL A 25 5.30 3.67 -1.83
N GLU A 26 5.73 3.16 -2.96
CA GLU A 26 6.72 3.79 -3.85
C GLU A 26 6.15 3.82 -5.26
N THR A 27 6.04 5.00 -5.86
CA THR A 27 5.62 5.16 -7.26
C THR A 27 6.32 6.35 -7.89
N GLY A 28 7.06 6.14 -8.98
CA GLY A 28 7.88 7.19 -9.56
C GLY A 28 8.83 7.81 -8.54
N ASP A 29 8.63 9.10 -8.30
CA ASP A 29 9.35 9.90 -7.30
C ASP A 29 8.51 10.14 -6.02
N SER A 30 7.28 9.60 -5.93
CA SER A 30 6.40 9.72 -4.77
C SER A 30 6.59 8.56 -3.80
N TYR A 31 6.59 8.88 -2.50
CA TYR A 31 6.70 7.90 -1.42
C TYR A 31 5.66 8.15 -0.32
N GLY A 32 5.20 7.08 0.32
CA GLY A 32 4.44 7.21 1.55
C GLY A 32 4.24 5.91 2.29
N ILE A 33 3.39 5.96 3.31
CA ILE A 33 3.08 4.83 4.17
C ILE A 33 1.57 4.69 4.28
N ALA A 34 1.09 3.54 3.81
CA ALA A 34 -0.29 3.11 3.94
C ALA A 34 -0.43 2.27 5.21
N THR A 35 -1.33 2.69 6.10
CA THR A 35 -1.59 2.04 7.38
C THR A 35 -3.07 1.65 7.45
N TYR A 36 -3.33 0.39 7.75
CA TYR A 36 -4.67 -0.11 8.03
C TYR A 36 -4.71 -0.63 9.46
N ASP A 37 -5.48 0.04 10.30
CA ASP A 37 -5.75 -0.36 11.66
C ASP A 37 -6.85 -1.42 11.65
N LYS A 38 -6.54 -2.64 12.11
CA LYS A 38 -7.45 -3.79 12.11
C LYS A 38 -8.45 -3.73 13.26
N VAL A 39 -8.12 -3.03 14.35
CA VAL A 39 -8.96 -2.86 15.53
C VAL A 39 -10.07 -1.84 15.24
N SER A 40 -9.68 -0.66 14.77
CA SER A 40 -10.55 0.46 14.42
C SER A 40 -11.15 0.31 13.02
N LYS A 41 -10.63 -0.60 12.20
CA LYS A 41 -11.00 -0.84 10.78
C LYS A 41 -10.84 0.40 9.90
N THR A 42 -9.87 1.24 10.23
CA THR A 42 -9.62 2.51 9.56
C THR A 42 -8.37 2.45 8.69
N TYR A 43 -8.47 3.00 7.48
CA TYR A 43 -7.33 3.22 6.60
C TYR A 43 -6.82 4.65 6.75
N ALA A 44 -5.51 4.80 6.85
CA ALA A 44 -4.81 6.06 6.80
C ALA A 44 -3.62 5.96 5.84
N TYR A 45 -3.29 7.08 5.21
CA TYR A 45 -2.12 7.19 4.35
C TYR A 45 -1.34 8.45 4.73
N SER A 46 -0.02 8.35 4.75
CA SER A 46 0.87 9.45 5.10
C SER A 46 2.07 9.48 4.17
N GLY A 47 2.23 10.57 3.42
CA GLY A 47 3.31 10.73 2.44
C GLY A 47 2.85 11.55 1.24
N ASP A 48 3.59 11.44 0.15
CA ASP A 48 3.28 12.08 -1.12
C ASP A 48 2.00 11.53 -1.73
N ASP A 49 1.32 12.37 -2.52
CA ASP A 49 0.14 11.94 -3.27
C ASP A 49 0.54 10.93 -4.36
N ILE A 50 -0.12 9.77 -4.33
CA ILE A 50 0.09 8.64 -5.24
C ILE A 50 -1.00 8.54 -6.31
N ASP A 51 -1.83 9.60 -6.42
CA ASP A 51 -2.87 9.82 -7.42
C ASP A 51 -3.68 8.53 -7.71
N LYS A 52 -3.54 7.97 -8.91
CA LYS A 52 -4.26 6.77 -9.38
C LYS A 52 -4.05 5.52 -8.54
N PHE A 53 -2.98 5.42 -7.75
CA PHE A 53 -2.71 4.25 -6.93
C PHE A 53 -3.35 4.31 -5.54
N ALA A 54 -3.90 5.46 -5.12
CA ALA A 54 -4.49 5.62 -3.79
C ALA A 54 -5.62 4.59 -3.54
N ASP A 55 -6.52 4.43 -4.51
CA ASP A 55 -7.60 3.44 -4.44
C ASP A 55 -7.08 2.00 -4.46
N PHE A 56 -6.07 1.71 -5.28
CA PHE A 56 -5.46 0.38 -5.34
C PHE A 56 -4.85 -0.01 -3.99
N VAL A 57 -4.05 0.89 -3.39
CA VAL A 57 -3.40 0.66 -2.10
C VAL A 57 -4.44 0.48 -1.00
N LYS A 58 -5.40 1.41 -0.89
CA LYS A 58 -6.49 1.34 0.09
C LYS A 58 -7.28 0.04 -0.03
N ASN A 59 -7.68 -0.33 -1.24
CA ASN A 59 -8.44 -1.57 -1.48
C ASN A 59 -7.60 -2.81 -1.20
N THR A 60 -6.31 -2.80 -1.51
CA THR A 60 -5.41 -3.93 -1.24
C THR A 60 -5.29 -4.19 0.25
N LEU A 61 -5.04 -3.15 1.06
CA LEU A 61 -4.94 -3.31 2.51
C LEU A 61 -6.29 -3.66 3.13
N THR A 62 -7.36 -2.93 2.80
CA THR A 62 -8.69 -3.15 3.39
C THR A 62 -9.26 -4.51 3.02
N ASN A 63 -9.28 -4.88 1.74
CA ASN A 63 -9.86 -6.14 1.30
C ASN A 63 -9.03 -7.35 1.73
N SER A 64 -7.71 -7.20 1.86
CA SER A 64 -6.88 -8.31 2.35
C SER A 64 -7.20 -8.64 3.80
N VAL A 65 -7.45 -7.64 4.66
CA VAL A 65 -7.89 -7.89 6.03
C VAL A 65 -9.30 -8.48 6.06
N LEU A 66 -10.25 -7.90 5.32
CA LEU A 66 -11.63 -8.41 5.27
C LEU A 66 -11.72 -9.86 4.77
N LYS A 67 -10.86 -10.26 3.83
CA LYS A 67 -10.81 -11.62 3.28
C LYS A 67 -9.87 -12.56 4.05
N ASN A 68 -9.33 -12.11 5.19
CA ASN A 68 -8.32 -12.82 5.98
C ASN A 68 -7.14 -13.33 5.12
N LYS A 69 -6.72 -12.53 4.15
CA LYS A 69 -5.59 -12.82 3.26
C LYS A 69 -4.29 -12.30 3.86
N ILE A 70 -3.27 -13.16 3.79
CA ILE A 70 -1.89 -12.80 4.05
C ILE A 70 -1.34 -12.11 2.80
N LEU A 71 -0.83 -10.90 2.95
CA LEU A 71 -0.17 -10.17 1.88
C LEU A 71 1.34 -10.51 1.85
N PRO A 72 1.95 -10.57 0.65
CA PRO A 72 3.38 -10.81 0.53
C PRO A 72 4.19 -9.58 0.97
N ASN A 73 5.47 -9.80 1.30
CA ASN A 73 6.37 -8.73 1.74
C ASN A 73 6.61 -7.63 0.70
N LYS A 74 6.38 -7.94 -0.60
CA LYS A 74 6.48 -7.00 -1.70
C LYS A 74 5.32 -7.24 -2.68
N ILE A 75 4.60 -6.19 -3.04
CA ILE A 75 3.57 -6.21 -4.08
C ILE A 75 3.98 -5.18 -5.14
N VAL A 76 3.87 -5.55 -6.41
CA VAL A 76 4.11 -4.63 -7.53
C VAL A 76 2.86 -4.62 -8.37
N HIS A 77 2.36 -3.44 -8.69
CA HIS A 77 1.19 -3.26 -9.56
C HIS A 77 1.49 -2.17 -10.58
N GLY A 78 1.19 -2.44 -11.84
CA GLY A 78 1.35 -1.48 -12.94
C GLY A 78 0.06 -1.36 -13.73
N PHE A 79 -0.23 -0.15 -14.20
CA PHE A 79 -1.21 0.09 -15.25
C PHE A 79 -0.47 0.03 -16.58
N GLY A 80 -0.91 -0.86 -17.48
CA GLY A 80 -0.41 -0.99 -18.85
C GLY A 80 -1.54 -0.86 -19.85
#